data_AF-A0A662GXD5-F1
#
_entry.id   AF-A0A662GXD5-F1
#
_cell.length_a   1.000
_cell.length_b   1.000
_cell.length_c   1.000
_cell.angle_alpha   90.00
_cell.angle_beta   90.00
_cell.angle_gamma   90.00
#
_symmetry.space_group_name_H-M   'P 1'
#
loop_
_entity.id
_entity.type
_entity.pdbx_description
1 polymer ?
#
loop_
_entity_poly.entity_id
_entity_poly.type
_entity_poly.pdbx_seq_one_letter_code
_entity_poly.pdbx_strand_id
1 'polypeptide(L)'
;MKSKLLEIVLDLSDKIEQLADFILLGDVLPMAKQSFIALFINLGNILSGLSVASVLNSLKQQPWIFRIYPQILGTRGILAGIFSARTSTSLHLGLIEPSLKRNTSYFYSLGAAMLLLTLAGALVISILFTFSTLTVLLEVHVIIYSTILLVAPLSFFIISAIAFKAFKKGLDPDILLYPFSSVINDILISLVFIEIGRLIVRGFSFLLIPVTLFFIAAYIAIGYYVYEREEREVLVSTIKEGFTALLIGLTIELGTGSVLSTLLSGEKRVAEIALMYPVMLSTLGGSASIIGSMVTTRIAIGEFDFSPQSFKNILQNIIGLQIASVFFHAILSVIVSLIAGSFYRIFMLFMFAYISHVLGFIIMIPIILLTAYETVKRGLDPDNFVNPIESSIADFVETFSIALVSMIL
;
A
#
# COMPACT_ATOMS: atom_id res chain seq x y z
N MET A 1 47.19 -39.35 12.67
CA MET A 1 46.19 -38.64 13.51
C MET A 1 46.08 -37.15 13.16
N LYS A 2 47.20 -36.42 13.04
CA LYS A 2 47.19 -35.00 12.61
C LYS A 2 46.61 -34.74 11.21
N SER A 3 46.83 -35.62 10.22
CA SER A 3 46.34 -35.39 8.84
C SER A 3 44.81 -35.51 8.72
N LYS A 4 44.19 -36.52 9.35
CA LYS A 4 42.73 -36.68 9.38
C LYS A 4 42.03 -35.53 10.11
N LEU A 5 42.66 -34.97 11.15
CA LEU A 5 42.10 -33.81 11.85
C LEU A 5 42.12 -32.56 10.95
N LEU A 6 43.18 -32.41 10.15
CA LEU A 6 43.30 -31.30 9.19
C LEU A 6 42.28 -31.41 8.05
N GLU A 7 42.04 -32.62 7.53
CA GLU A 7 40.98 -32.88 6.53
C GLU A 7 39.58 -32.54 7.09
N ILE A 8 39.29 -32.91 8.33
CA ILE A 8 37.99 -32.61 8.96
C ILE A 8 37.82 -31.11 9.17
N VAL A 9 38.88 -30.40 9.56
CA VAL A 9 38.83 -28.93 9.74
C VAL A 9 38.65 -28.21 8.41
N LEU A 10 39.31 -28.67 7.34
CA LEU A 10 39.14 -28.12 6.00
C LEU A 10 37.73 -28.41 5.45
N ASP A 11 37.21 -29.63 5.60
CA ASP A 11 35.83 -29.98 5.20
C ASP A 11 34.77 -29.22 6.01
N LEU A 12 35.01 -28.95 7.30
CA LEU A 12 34.16 -28.06 8.10
C LEU A 12 34.27 -26.60 7.65
N SER A 13 35.47 -26.12 7.32
CA SER A 13 35.68 -24.76 6.82
C SER A 13 34.95 -24.57 5.50
N ASP A 14 35.09 -25.49 4.55
CA ASP A 14 34.41 -25.46 3.26
C ASP A 14 32.88 -25.58 3.43
N LYS A 15 32.40 -26.39 4.37
CA LYS A 15 30.97 -26.45 4.71
C LYS A 15 30.47 -25.19 5.40
N ILE A 16 31.29 -24.52 6.19
CA ILE A 16 30.95 -23.25 6.84
C ILE A 16 30.97 -22.11 5.81
N GLU A 17 31.92 -22.10 4.89
CA GLU A 17 31.95 -21.16 3.74
C GLU A 17 30.78 -21.42 2.81
N GLN A 18 30.47 -22.68 2.48
CA GLN A 18 29.26 -23.02 1.76
C GLN A 18 28.00 -22.66 2.55
N LEU A 19 27.99 -22.77 3.88
CA LEU A 19 26.86 -22.35 4.71
C LEU A 19 26.75 -20.82 4.78
N ALA A 20 27.86 -20.09 4.73
CA ALA A 20 27.93 -18.64 4.69
C ALA A 20 27.57 -18.08 3.32
N ASP A 21 27.94 -18.77 2.23
CA ASP A 21 27.44 -18.53 0.87
C ASP A 21 26.00 -19.06 0.68
N PHE A 22 25.55 -20.01 1.51
CA PHE A 22 24.16 -20.47 1.56
C PHE A 22 23.28 -19.46 2.31
N ILE A 23 23.84 -18.76 3.31
CA ILE A 23 23.29 -17.60 4.01
C ILE A 23 23.90 -16.34 3.36
N LEU A 24 23.65 -16.11 2.06
CA LEU A 24 24.07 -14.89 1.36
C LEU A 24 23.59 -13.62 2.09
N LEU A 25 24.42 -13.14 3.02
CA LEU A 25 24.33 -11.83 3.66
C LEU A 25 24.46 -10.69 2.63
N GLY A 26 24.99 -11.01 1.43
CA GLY A 26 25.20 -10.09 0.32
C GLY A 26 23.95 -9.34 -0.11
N ASP A 27 22.82 -10.03 -0.26
CA ASP A 27 21.55 -9.43 -0.70
C ASP A 27 20.61 -9.06 0.47
N VAL A 28 20.76 -9.75 1.62
CA VAL A 28 19.97 -9.49 2.83
C VAL A 28 20.24 -8.09 3.38
N LEU A 29 21.50 -7.64 3.42
CA LEU A 29 21.84 -6.34 3.99
C LEU A 29 21.36 -5.15 3.12
N PRO A 30 21.58 -5.13 1.78
CA PRO A 30 20.95 -4.14 0.90
C PRO A 30 19.43 -4.13 1.01
N MET A 31 18.81 -5.31 1.04
CA MET A 31 17.36 -5.43 1.23
C MET A 31 16.92 -4.81 2.55
N ALA A 32 17.59 -5.12 3.66
CA ALA A 32 17.28 -4.58 4.97
C ALA A 32 17.44 -3.05 5.01
N LYS A 33 18.48 -2.50 4.38
CA LYS A 33 18.71 -1.04 4.32
C LYS A 33 17.60 -0.33 3.55
N GLN A 34 17.25 -0.81 2.36
CA GLN A 34 16.21 -0.19 1.53
C GLN A 34 14.84 -0.36 2.17
N SER A 35 14.54 -1.55 2.70
CA SER A 35 13.30 -1.82 3.44
C SER A 35 13.18 -0.96 4.69
N PHE A 36 14.27 -0.71 5.41
CA PHE A 36 14.24 0.18 6.57
C PHE A 36 13.86 1.61 6.17
N ILE A 37 14.42 2.13 5.08
CA ILE A 37 14.04 3.44 4.53
C ILE A 37 12.56 3.44 4.12
N ALA A 38 12.11 2.37 3.45
CA ALA A 38 10.74 2.20 3.01
C ALA A 38 9.75 2.17 4.18
N LEU A 39 10.03 1.38 5.22
CA LEU A 39 9.15 1.26 6.38
C LEU A 39 9.20 2.50 7.26
N PHE A 40 10.36 3.15 7.40
CA PHE A 40 10.49 4.37 8.20
C PHE A 40 9.56 5.49 7.72
N ILE A 41 9.27 5.58 6.41
CA ILE A 41 8.33 6.57 5.89
C ILE A 41 6.92 6.39 6.47
N ASN A 42 6.53 5.16 6.85
CA ASN A 42 5.21 4.85 7.43
C ASN A 42 4.93 5.58 8.74
N LEU A 43 5.95 6.10 9.43
CA LEU A 43 5.75 7.01 10.57
C LEU A 43 4.96 8.27 10.17
N GLY A 44 5.03 8.69 8.92
CA GLY A 44 4.24 9.81 8.40
C GLY A 44 2.72 9.56 8.47
N ASN A 45 2.27 8.30 8.57
CA ASN A 45 0.84 8.00 8.74
C ASN A 45 0.27 8.39 10.12
N ILE A 46 1.13 8.72 11.09
CA ILE A 46 0.71 9.44 12.30
C ILE A 46 0.09 10.80 11.92
N LEU A 47 0.65 11.50 10.93
CA LEU A 47 0.13 12.80 10.49
C LEU A 47 -1.25 12.69 9.83
N SER A 48 -1.46 11.64 9.04
CA SER A 48 -2.77 11.31 8.46
C SER A 48 -3.81 11.08 9.56
N GLY A 49 -3.49 10.21 10.53
CA GLY A 49 -4.36 9.94 11.68
C GLY A 49 -4.65 11.19 12.52
N LEU A 50 -3.64 12.02 12.82
CA LEU A 50 -3.80 13.27 13.56
C LEU A 50 -4.63 14.30 12.78
N SER A 51 -4.49 14.36 11.46
CA SER A 51 -5.27 15.26 10.61
C SER A 51 -6.75 14.96 10.76
N VAL A 52 -7.15 13.69 10.66
CA VAL A 52 -8.53 13.25 10.89
C VAL A 52 -8.97 13.54 12.33
N ALA A 53 -8.12 13.23 13.31
CA ALA A 53 -8.42 13.43 14.72
C ALA A 53 -8.74 14.90 15.05
N SER A 54 -8.02 15.84 14.44
CA SER A 54 -8.19 17.28 14.67
C SER A 54 -9.59 17.79 14.30
N VAL A 55 -10.28 17.10 13.39
CA VAL A 55 -11.58 17.54 12.84
C VAL A 55 -12.72 16.64 13.31
N LEU A 56 -12.43 15.59 14.09
CA LEU A 56 -13.43 14.69 14.69
C LEU A 56 -14.54 15.49 15.38
N ASN A 57 -14.19 16.48 16.20
CA ASN A 57 -15.17 17.27 16.95
C ASN A 57 -16.07 18.13 16.07
N SER A 58 -15.54 18.66 14.96
CA SER A 58 -16.31 19.48 14.01
C SER A 58 -17.21 18.64 13.09
N LEU A 59 -16.80 17.40 12.79
CA LEU A 59 -17.53 16.50 11.88
C LEU A 59 -18.47 15.53 12.61
N LYS A 60 -18.45 15.47 13.95
CA LYS A 60 -19.34 14.67 14.80
C LYS A 60 -20.84 14.84 14.48
N GLN A 61 -21.24 15.98 13.94
CA GLN A 61 -22.62 16.26 13.57
C GLN A 61 -23.06 15.52 12.29
N GLN A 62 -22.14 14.91 11.55
CA GLN A 62 -22.41 14.20 10.28
C GLN A 62 -21.86 12.77 10.34
N PRO A 63 -22.65 11.79 10.86
CA PRO A 63 -22.20 10.42 11.06
C PRO A 63 -21.74 9.69 9.78
N TRP A 64 -22.24 10.11 8.61
CA TRP A 64 -21.89 9.50 7.33
C TRP A 64 -20.45 9.78 6.90
N ILE A 65 -19.85 10.90 7.33
CA ILE A 65 -18.46 11.28 7.03
C ILE A 65 -17.48 10.22 7.57
N PHE A 66 -17.73 9.70 8.77
CA PHE A 66 -16.86 8.70 9.38
C PHE A 66 -16.99 7.31 8.76
N ARG A 67 -18.14 7.02 8.14
CA ARG A 67 -18.36 5.74 7.43
C ARG A 67 -17.70 5.72 6.06
N ILE A 68 -17.64 6.88 5.40
CA ILE A 68 -17.13 6.97 4.03
C ILE A 68 -15.62 7.18 3.96
N TYR A 69 -15.04 7.80 4.99
CA TYR A 69 -13.61 8.10 5.01
C TYR A 69 -12.72 6.85 4.83
N PRO A 70 -12.92 5.73 5.54
CA PRO A 70 -12.12 4.52 5.33
C PRO A 70 -12.21 3.98 3.90
N GLN A 71 -13.39 4.03 3.27
CA GLN A 71 -13.59 3.58 1.89
C GLN A 71 -12.80 4.45 0.90
N ILE A 72 -12.83 5.77 1.10
CA ILE A 72 -12.07 6.72 0.28
C ILE A 72 -10.56 6.46 0.42
N LEU A 73 -10.09 6.24 1.65
CA LEU A 73 -8.68 5.95 1.95
C LEU A 73 -8.23 4.66 1.25
N GLY A 74 -9.04 3.62 1.28
CA GLY A 74 -8.68 2.34 0.69
C GLY A 74 -8.74 2.28 -0.85
N THR A 75 -9.66 3.01 -1.52
CA THR A 75 -9.55 3.23 -2.99
C THR A 75 -8.20 3.80 -3.39
N ARG A 76 -7.68 4.72 -2.58
CA ARG A 76 -6.37 5.30 -2.80
C ARG A 76 -5.25 4.27 -2.59
N GLY A 77 -5.37 3.35 -1.64
CA GLY A 77 -4.46 2.22 -1.45
C GLY A 77 -4.37 1.35 -2.70
N ILE A 78 -5.52 0.91 -3.20
CA ILE A 78 -5.64 0.07 -4.41
C ILE A 78 -5.03 0.76 -5.64
N LEU A 79 -5.43 2.01 -5.93
CA LEU A 79 -4.93 2.75 -7.10
C LEU A 79 -3.42 3.03 -7.03
N ALA A 80 -2.92 3.39 -5.84
CA ALA A 80 -1.49 3.56 -5.61
C ALA A 80 -0.74 2.23 -5.76
N GLY A 81 -1.36 1.11 -5.38
CA GLY A 81 -0.86 -0.25 -5.55
C GLY A 81 -0.61 -0.59 -7.02
N ILE A 82 -1.65 -0.44 -7.86
CA ILE A 82 -1.55 -0.67 -9.31
C ILE A 82 -0.46 0.22 -9.91
N PHE A 83 -0.52 1.52 -9.63
CA PHE A 83 0.39 2.46 -10.27
C PHE A 83 1.84 2.26 -9.82
N SER A 84 2.07 1.93 -8.55
CA SER A 84 3.41 1.64 -8.03
C SER A 84 3.98 0.36 -8.66
N ALA A 85 3.21 -0.72 -8.70
CA ALA A 85 3.65 -1.98 -9.30
C ALA A 85 3.99 -1.79 -10.79
N ARG A 86 3.03 -1.29 -11.58
CA ARG A 86 3.19 -1.08 -13.02
C ARG A 86 4.34 -0.14 -13.34
N THR A 87 4.50 0.95 -12.59
CA THR A 87 5.61 1.91 -12.81
C THR A 87 6.96 1.27 -12.47
N SER A 88 7.05 0.50 -11.39
CA SER A 88 8.29 -0.16 -10.98
C SER A 88 8.73 -1.22 -12.00
N THR A 89 7.84 -2.16 -12.32
CA THR A 89 8.08 -3.18 -13.34
C THR A 89 8.46 -2.58 -14.69
N SER A 90 7.75 -1.52 -15.11
CA SER A 90 8.03 -0.86 -16.40
C SER A 90 9.38 -0.17 -16.45
N LEU A 91 9.91 0.32 -15.31
CA LEU A 91 11.26 0.87 -15.23
C LEU A 91 12.30 -0.23 -15.41
N HIS A 92 12.12 -1.37 -14.73
CA HIS A 92 13.02 -2.53 -14.84
C HIS A 92 13.00 -3.17 -16.23
N LEU A 93 11.84 -3.20 -16.90
CA LEU A 93 11.69 -3.67 -18.28
C LEU A 93 12.16 -2.66 -19.33
N GLY A 94 12.46 -1.40 -18.95
CA GLY A 94 12.80 -0.34 -19.90
C GLY A 94 11.64 0.13 -20.79
N LEU A 95 10.39 -0.12 -20.38
CA LEU A 95 9.18 0.34 -21.10
C LEU A 95 8.89 1.83 -20.87
N ILE A 96 9.40 2.39 -19.78
CA ILE A 96 9.30 3.82 -19.46
C ILE A 96 10.66 4.39 -19.10
N GLU A 97 10.85 5.66 -19.44
CA GLU A 97 12.03 6.43 -19.05
C GLU A 97 11.86 6.98 -17.63
N PRO A 98 12.94 7.14 -16.84
CA PRO A 98 12.86 7.78 -15.53
C PRO A 98 12.71 9.32 -15.65
N SER A 99 11.71 9.80 -16.39
CA SER A 99 11.46 11.22 -16.65
C SER A 99 9.97 11.52 -16.73
N LEU A 100 9.53 12.59 -16.05
CA LEU A 100 8.14 13.08 -16.13
C LEU A 100 7.82 13.71 -17.50
N LYS A 101 8.84 14.22 -18.20
CA LYS A 101 8.68 14.90 -19.49
C LYS A 101 9.22 14.00 -20.59
N ARG A 102 8.49 13.96 -21.72
CA ARG A 102 8.90 13.22 -22.92
C ARG A 102 9.14 11.73 -22.63
N ASN A 103 8.25 11.13 -21.86
CA ASN A 103 8.24 9.68 -21.62
C ASN A 103 7.58 8.95 -22.80
N THR A 104 7.52 7.63 -22.72
CA THR A 104 6.96 6.72 -23.74
C THR A 104 5.43 6.82 -23.82
N SER A 105 4.86 6.37 -24.94
CA SER A 105 3.40 6.24 -25.09
C SER A 105 2.80 5.33 -24.02
N TYR A 106 3.52 4.27 -23.63
CA TYR A 106 3.17 3.38 -22.53
C TYR A 106 2.90 4.15 -21.23
N PHE A 107 3.79 5.06 -20.84
CA PHE A 107 3.64 5.84 -19.61
C PHE A 107 2.38 6.71 -19.64
N TYR A 108 2.08 7.33 -20.78
CA TYR A 108 0.87 8.14 -20.93
C TYR A 108 -0.41 7.29 -20.95
N SER A 109 -0.36 6.10 -21.56
CA SER A 109 -1.45 5.11 -21.50
C SER A 109 -1.71 4.62 -20.09
N LEU A 110 -0.66 4.31 -19.33
CA LEU A 110 -0.77 3.94 -17.92
C LEU A 110 -1.36 5.09 -17.09
N GLY A 111 -0.89 6.33 -17.29
CA GLY A 111 -1.43 7.50 -16.60
C GLY A 111 -2.91 7.74 -16.90
N ALA A 112 -3.32 7.65 -18.17
CA ALA A 112 -4.73 7.75 -18.55
C ALA A 112 -5.57 6.61 -17.95
N ALA A 113 -5.04 5.39 -17.90
CA ALA A 113 -5.70 4.26 -17.25
C ALA A 113 -5.94 4.55 -15.76
N MET A 114 -4.95 5.11 -15.05
CA MET A 114 -5.10 5.45 -13.63
C MET A 114 -6.17 6.52 -13.39
N LEU A 115 -6.27 7.53 -14.26
CA LEU A 115 -7.32 8.55 -14.16
C LEU A 115 -8.72 7.96 -14.39
N LEU A 116 -8.87 7.03 -15.35
CA LEU A 116 -10.13 6.34 -15.59
C LEU A 116 -10.48 5.34 -14.48
N LEU A 117 -9.50 4.60 -13.95
CA LEU A 117 -9.69 3.74 -12.78
C LEU A 117 -10.07 4.54 -11.54
N THR A 118 -9.57 5.76 -11.39
CA THR A 118 -9.97 6.69 -10.33
C THR A 118 -11.47 7.03 -10.43
N LEU A 119 -11.98 7.30 -11.63
CA LEU A 119 -13.42 7.48 -11.84
C LEU A 119 -14.20 6.22 -11.49
N ALA A 120 -13.70 5.06 -11.91
CA ALA A 120 -14.35 3.79 -11.64
C ALA A 120 -14.37 3.48 -10.12
N GLY A 121 -13.28 3.76 -9.39
CA GLY A 121 -13.22 3.60 -7.94
C GLY A 121 -14.21 4.50 -7.21
N ALA A 122 -14.30 5.78 -7.60
CA ALA A 122 -15.30 6.71 -7.06
C ALA A 122 -16.73 6.21 -7.32
N LEU A 123 -17.00 5.68 -8.52
CA LEU A 123 -18.29 5.08 -8.86
C LEU A 123 -18.60 3.83 -8.02
N VAL A 124 -17.63 2.92 -7.86
CA VAL A 124 -17.79 1.70 -7.08
C VAL A 124 -18.09 2.02 -5.62
N ILE A 125 -17.31 2.89 -4.96
CA ILE A 125 -17.60 3.34 -3.59
C ILE A 125 -19.00 3.94 -3.52
N SER A 126 -19.31 4.87 -4.43
CA SER A 126 -20.59 5.55 -4.47
C SER A 126 -21.78 4.58 -4.52
N ILE A 127 -21.66 3.52 -5.33
CA ILE A 127 -22.66 2.46 -5.43
C ILE A 127 -22.71 1.63 -4.14
N LEU A 128 -21.57 1.15 -3.65
CA LEU A 128 -21.48 0.32 -2.44
C LEU A 128 -22.04 1.06 -1.20
N PHE A 129 -21.70 2.33 -1.05
CA PHE A 129 -22.20 3.17 0.03
C PHE A 129 -23.72 3.32 -0.05
N THR A 130 -24.26 3.54 -1.25
CA THR A 130 -25.72 3.64 -1.48
C THR A 130 -26.44 2.36 -1.11
N PHE A 131 -25.91 1.20 -1.52
CA PHE A 131 -26.48 -0.09 -1.13
C PHE A 131 -26.45 -0.31 0.38
N SER A 132 -25.36 0.09 1.06
CA SER A 132 -25.23 -0.09 2.51
C SER A 132 -26.17 0.79 3.35
N THR A 133 -26.63 1.93 2.82
CA THR A 133 -27.37 2.95 3.59
C THR A 133 -28.79 3.20 3.09
N LEU A 134 -29.17 2.70 1.90
CA LEU A 134 -30.48 2.79 1.24
C LEU A 134 -30.96 4.21 0.87
N THR A 135 -30.60 5.23 1.65
CA THR A 135 -30.87 6.65 1.37
C THR A 135 -29.59 7.45 1.54
N VAL A 136 -29.17 8.11 0.45
CA VAL A 136 -27.92 8.86 0.42
C VAL A 136 -28.18 10.30 0.01
N LEU A 137 -27.58 11.23 0.74
CA LEU A 137 -27.61 12.65 0.40
C LEU A 137 -26.66 12.94 -0.77
N LEU A 138 -27.00 13.90 -1.63
CA LEU A 138 -26.15 14.29 -2.77
C LEU A 138 -24.72 14.65 -2.31
N GLU A 139 -24.59 15.27 -1.14
CA GLU A 139 -23.33 15.65 -0.50
C GLU A 139 -22.36 14.48 -0.34
N VAL A 140 -22.88 13.27 -0.14
CA VAL A 140 -22.08 12.06 0.01
C VAL A 140 -21.37 11.72 -1.30
N HIS A 141 -22.10 11.74 -2.43
CA HIS A 141 -21.51 11.53 -3.74
C HIS A 141 -20.53 12.67 -4.09
N VAL A 142 -20.90 13.91 -3.77
CA VAL A 142 -20.03 15.06 -4.00
C VAL A 142 -18.70 14.91 -3.24
N ILE A 143 -18.70 14.48 -1.96
CA ILE A 143 -17.44 14.31 -1.23
C ILE A 143 -16.58 13.17 -1.80
N ILE A 144 -17.18 12.05 -2.22
CA ILE A 144 -16.44 10.91 -2.79
C ILE A 144 -15.72 11.35 -4.05
N TYR A 145 -16.48 11.86 -5.02
CA TYR A 145 -15.94 12.24 -6.31
C TYR A 145 -15.00 13.43 -6.20
N SER A 146 -15.36 14.48 -5.48
CA SER A 146 -14.50 15.67 -5.35
C SER A 146 -13.16 15.32 -4.71
N THR A 147 -13.15 14.47 -3.69
CA THR A 147 -11.92 14.09 -2.97
C THR A 147 -11.02 13.24 -3.84
N ILE A 148 -11.55 12.13 -4.35
CA ILE A 148 -10.77 11.13 -5.09
C ILE A 148 -10.25 11.72 -6.41
N LEU A 149 -11.10 12.46 -7.14
CA LEU A 149 -10.70 13.03 -8.42
C LEU A 149 -9.70 14.16 -8.26
N LEU A 150 -9.84 15.04 -7.27
CA LEU A 150 -8.90 16.15 -7.10
C LEU A 150 -7.49 15.69 -6.71
N VAL A 151 -7.38 14.60 -5.96
CA VAL A 151 -6.09 14.06 -5.48
C VAL A 151 -5.34 13.32 -6.59
N ALA A 152 -6.04 12.59 -7.48
CA ALA A 152 -5.42 11.67 -8.43
C ALA A 152 -4.29 12.25 -9.31
N PRO A 153 -4.39 13.46 -9.89
CA PRO A 153 -3.31 14.01 -10.72
C PRO A 153 -2.07 14.31 -9.89
N LEU A 154 -2.26 14.84 -8.68
CA LEU A 154 -1.15 15.14 -7.77
C LEU A 154 -0.45 13.85 -7.34
N SER A 155 -1.22 12.83 -6.97
CA SER A 155 -0.70 11.49 -6.67
C SER A 155 0.08 10.91 -7.83
N PHE A 156 -0.44 10.96 -9.05
CA PHE A 156 0.26 10.51 -10.25
C PHE A 156 1.64 11.17 -10.38
N PHE A 157 1.70 12.51 -10.33
CA PHE A 157 2.98 13.23 -10.47
C PHE A 157 3.97 12.89 -9.36
N ILE A 158 3.51 12.78 -8.11
CA ILE A 158 4.39 12.49 -6.97
C ILE A 158 4.93 11.07 -7.05
N ILE A 159 4.07 10.08 -7.32
CA ILE A 159 4.48 8.67 -7.41
C ILE A 159 5.53 8.52 -8.52
N SER A 160 5.26 9.06 -9.71
CA SER A 160 6.23 9.03 -10.81
C SER A 160 7.54 9.73 -10.45
N ALA A 161 7.49 10.89 -9.78
CA ALA A 161 8.70 11.59 -9.34
C ALA A 161 9.55 10.77 -8.36
N ILE A 162 8.89 10.06 -7.43
CA ILE A 162 9.56 9.18 -6.46
C ILE A 162 10.18 7.99 -7.18
N ALA A 163 9.41 7.30 -8.03
CA ALA A 163 9.88 6.17 -8.83
C ALA A 163 11.14 6.52 -9.63
N PHE A 164 11.07 7.62 -10.39
CA PHE A 164 12.16 8.05 -11.26
C PHE A 164 13.39 8.50 -10.49
N LYS A 165 13.20 9.13 -9.32
CA LYS A 165 14.31 9.55 -8.46
C LYS A 165 14.95 8.37 -7.74
N ALA A 166 14.17 7.38 -7.31
CA ALA A 166 14.67 6.14 -6.72
C ALA A 166 15.51 5.37 -7.76
N PHE A 167 14.94 5.13 -8.94
CA PHE A 167 15.60 4.40 -10.03
C PHE A 167 16.91 5.07 -10.48
N LYS A 168 16.91 6.41 -10.66
CA LYS A 168 18.15 7.17 -10.99
C LYS A 168 19.23 7.09 -9.92
N LYS A 169 18.87 6.82 -8.66
CA LYS A 169 19.82 6.66 -7.55
C LYS A 169 20.28 5.22 -7.37
N GLY A 170 19.87 4.29 -8.24
CA GLY A 170 20.15 2.86 -8.08
C GLY A 170 19.42 2.23 -6.89
N LEU A 171 18.36 2.87 -6.40
CA LEU A 171 17.47 2.28 -5.41
C LEU A 171 16.36 1.53 -6.14
N ASP A 172 15.89 0.44 -5.54
CA ASP A 172 14.87 -0.41 -6.13
C ASP A 172 13.48 0.20 -5.91
N PRO A 173 12.77 0.61 -6.98
CA PRO A 173 11.41 1.11 -6.85
C PRO A 173 10.43 0.04 -6.36
N ASP A 174 10.72 -1.27 -6.49
CA ASP A 174 9.86 -2.34 -5.94
C ASP A 174 9.79 -2.26 -4.41
N ILE A 175 10.89 -1.81 -3.78
CA ILE A 175 10.99 -1.69 -2.33
C ILE A 175 10.41 -0.35 -1.84
N LEU A 176 10.70 0.73 -2.56
CA LEU A 176 10.42 2.08 -2.06
C LEU A 176 9.08 2.65 -2.50
N LEU A 177 8.61 2.31 -3.70
CA LEU A 177 7.60 3.12 -4.36
C LEU A 177 6.24 3.04 -3.68
N TYR A 178 5.78 1.83 -3.33
CA TYR A 178 4.49 1.68 -2.66
C TYR A 178 4.48 2.24 -1.23
N PRO A 179 5.44 1.93 -0.34
CA PRO A 179 5.46 2.51 1.01
C PRO A 179 5.50 4.04 1.02
N PHE A 180 6.22 4.66 0.09
CA PHE A 180 6.22 6.11 -0.06
C PHE A 180 4.90 6.64 -0.65
N SER A 181 4.34 5.98 -1.67
CA SER A 181 3.13 6.43 -2.36
C SER A 181 1.90 6.38 -1.46
N SER A 182 1.65 5.22 -0.85
CA SER A 182 1.68 5.10 0.61
C SER A 182 1.21 6.30 1.45
N VAL A 183 2.09 6.62 2.37
CA VAL A 183 1.98 7.72 3.32
C VAL A 183 1.63 9.06 2.67
N ILE A 184 2.20 9.38 1.51
CA ILE A 184 1.95 10.67 0.88
C ILE A 184 0.49 10.79 0.47
N ASN A 185 -0.06 9.75 -0.14
CA ASN A 185 -1.45 9.77 -0.57
C ASN A 185 -2.41 9.75 0.62
N ASP A 186 -2.08 9.05 1.71
CA ASP A 186 -2.89 9.10 2.94
C ASP A 186 -2.96 10.51 3.51
N ILE A 187 -1.84 11.24 3.55
CA ILE A 187 -1.81 12.64 3.99
C ILE A 187 -2.61 13.52 3.01
N LEU A 188 -2.38 13.40 1.70
CA LEU A 188 -3.05 14.22 0.69
C LEU A 188 -4.55 14.02 0.71
N ILE A 189 -5.02 12.76 0.71
CA ILE A 189 -6.44 12.45 0.68
C ILE A 189 -7.12 12.87 1.98
N SER A 190 -6.46 12.72 3.13
CA SER A 190 -6.97 13.19 4.42
C SER A 190 -7.19 14.70 4.42
N LEU A 191 -6.19 15.47 3.99
CA LEU A 191 -6.26 16.93 3.97
C LEU A 191 -7.34 17.43 3.01
N VAL A 192 -7.39 16.87 1.79
CA VAL A 192 -8.40 17.24 0.79
C VAL A 192 -9.80 16.85 1.26
N PHE A 193 -9.98 15.65 1.81
CA PHE A 193 -11.25 15.19 2.37
C PHE A 193 -11.76 16.11 3.48
N ILE A 194 -10.88 16.52 4.39
CA ILE A 194 -11.21 17.42 5.49
C ILE A 194 -11.68 18.78 4.97
N GLU A 195 -10.97 19.38 4.03
CA GLU A 195 -11.34 20.70 3.50
C GLU A 195 -12.64 20.65 2.70
N ILE A 196 -12.84 19.60 1.91
CA ILE A 196 -14.11 19.35 1.21
C ILE A 196 -15.25 19.15 2.22
N GLY A 197 -15.03 18.34 3.26
CA GLY A 197 -16.00 18.13 4.34
C GLY A 197 -16.38 19.43 5.05
N ARG A 198 -15.40 20.31 5.34
CA ARG A 198 -15.66 21.65 5.92
C ARG A 198 -16.49 22.52 5.00
N LEU A 199 -16.23 22.52 3.69
CA LEU A 199 -17.03 23.26 2.71
C LEU A 199 -18.47 22.77 2.66
N ILE A 200 -18.68 21.46 2.67
CA ILE A 200 -20.01 20.83 2.67
C ILE A 200 -20.77 21.21 3.95
N VAL A 201 -20.15 21.08 5.13
CA VAL A 201 -20.80 21.43 6.41
C VAL A 201 -21.19 22.91 6.49
N ARG A 202 -20.44 23.79 5.82
CA ARG A 202 -20.75 25.23 5.69
C ARG A 202 -21.84 25.54 4.65
N GLY A 203 -22.39 24.54 3.95
CA GLY A 203 -23.42 24.72 2.93
C GLY A 203 -22.91 25.08 1.54
N PHE A 204 -21.60 24.93 1.27
CA PHE A 204 -20.98 25.27 -0.01
C PHE A 204 -20.79 24.06 -0.94
N SER A 205 -21.57 23.00 -0.78
CA SER A 205 -21.49 21.79 -1.62
C SER A 205 -21.70 22.07 -3.12
N PHE A 206 -22.53 23.07 -3.45
CA PHE A 206 -22.79 23.48 -4.84
C PHE A 206 -21.55 23.97 -5.60
N LEU A 207 -20.52 24.49 -4.90
CA LEU A 207 -19.26 24.94 -5.52
C LEU A 207 -18.40 23.75 -6.00
N LEU A 208 -18.57 22.59 -5.37
CA LEU A 208 -17.79 21.38 -5.67
C LEU A 208 -18.32 20.61 -6.88
N ILE A 209 -19.62 20.75 -7.18
CA ILE A 209 -20.28 20.09 -8.31
C ILE A 209 -19.61 20.46 -9.66
N PRO A 210 -19.45 21.75 -10.04
CA PRO A 210 -18.83 22.08 -11.32
C PRO A 210 -17.36 21.64 -11.39
N VAL A 211 -16.63 21.71 -10.27
CA VAL A 211 -15.24 21.23 -10.20
C VAL A 211 -15.18 19.73 -10.44
N THR A 212 -16.07 18.97 -9.80
CA THR A 212 -16.18 17.52 -9.99
C THR A 212 -16.49 17.16 -11.44
N LEU A 213 -17.50 17.82 -12.03
CA LEU A 213 -17.88 17.58 -13.43
C LEU A 213 -16.74 17.92 -14.40
N PHE A 214 -15.97 18.97 -14.11
CA PHE A 214 -14.78 19.31 -14.88
C PHE A 214 -13.74 18.17 -14.85
N PHE A 215 -13.41 17.63 -13.68
CA PHE A 215 -12.45 16.52 -13.58
C PHE A 215 -12.97 15.25 -14.25
N ILE A 216 -14.26 14.93 -14.11
CA ILE A 216 -14.89 13.80 -14.83
C ILE A 216 -14.72 13.97 -16.34
N ALA A 217 -15.12 15.13 -16.88
CA ALA A 217 -15.01 15.42 -18.30
C ALA A 217 -13.54 15.39 -18.77
N ALA A 218 -12.62 15.95 -17.99
CA ALA A 218 -11.19 15.96 -18.30
C ALA A 218 -10.61 14.53 -18.37
N TYR A 219 -10.93 13.66 -17.41
CA TYR A 219 -10.41 12.29 -17.37
C TYR A 219 -10.96 11.45 -18.51
N ILE A 220 -12.26 11.60 -18.82
CA ILE A 220 -12.87 10.95 -19.98
C ILE A 220 -12.22 11.45 -21.29
N ALA A 221 -12.01 12.77 -21.42
CA ALA A 221 -11.39 13.34 -22.61
C ALA A 221 -9.93 12.89 -22.79
N ILE A 222 -9.14 12.83 -21.70
CA ILE A 222 -7.76 12.30 -21.73
C ILE A 222 -7.79 10.81 -22.10
N GLY A 223 -8.67 10.02 -21.49
CA GLY A 223 -8.83 8.61 -21.78
C GLY A 223 -9.19 8.36 -23.25
N TYR A 224 -10.15 9.13 -23.79
CA TYR A 224 -10.55 9.06 -25.19
C TYR A 224 -9.40 9.46 -26.13
N TYR A 225 -8.69 10.55 -25.82
CA TYR A 225 -7.54 11.00 -26.61
C TYR A 225 -6.43 9.94 -26.69
N VAL A 226 -6.17 9.21 -25.60
CA VAL A 226 -5.16 8.16 -25.57
C VAL A 226 -5.68 6.86 -26.22
N TYR A 227 -6.97 6.56 -26.11
CA TYR A 227 -7.60 5.40 -26.74
C TYR A 227 -7.47 5.43 -28.28
N GLU A 228 -7.51 6.62 -28.88
CA GLU A 228 -7.35 6.81 -30.33
C GLU A 228 -5.87 6.67 -30.80
N ARG A 229 -4.91 6.40 -29.90
CA ARG A 229 -3.49 6.21 -30.24
C ARG A 229 -3.05 4.74 -30.24
N GLU A 230 -1.86 4.50 -30.79
CA GLU A 230 -1.31 3.16 -31.07
C GLU A 230 -1.18 2.26 -29.82
N GLU A 231 -0.96 2.82 -28.63
CA GLU A 231 -0.81 2.06 -27.38
C GLU A 231 -2.09 1.99 -26.52
N ARG A 232 -3.26 1.84 -27.16
CA ARG A 232 -4.54 1.65 -26.45
C ARG A 232 -4.63 0.33 -25.68
N GLU A 233 -3.82 -0.67 -26.02
CA GLU A 233 -3.85 -1.98 -25.35
C GLU A 233 -3.49 -1.87 -23.88
N VAL A 234 -2.45 -1.10 -23.55
CA VAL A 234 -2.03 -0.80 -22.17
C VAL A 234 -3.17 -0.15 -21.40
N LEU A 235 -3.84 0.83 -22.02
CA LEU A 235 -4.98 1.53 -21.43
C LEU A 235 -6.12 0.55 -21.13
N VAL A 236 -6.54 -0.23 -22.12
CA VAL A 236 -7.70 -1.13 -22.01
C VAL A 236 -7.43 -2.30 -21.06
N SER A 237 -6.26 -2.93 -21.13
CA SER A 237 -5.91 -4.05 -20.25
C SER A 237 -5.84 -3.59 -18.80
N THR A 238 -5.16 -2.47 -18.54
CA THR A 238 -5.01 -1.92 -17.19
C THR A 238 -6.37 -1.50 -16.62
N ILE A 239 -7.27 -0.91 -17.42
CA ILE A 239 -8.62 -0.59 -16.96
C ILE A 239 -9.41 -1.86 -16.65
N LYS A 240 -9.41 -2.86 -17.54
CA LYS A 240 -10.21 -4.08 -17.37
C LYS A 240 -9.77 -4.88 -16.15
N GLU A 241 -8.46 -5.06 -16.01
CA GLU A 241 -7.85 -5.80 -14.91
C GLU A 241 -7.92 -5.02 -13.61
N GLY A 242 -7.49 -3.75 -13.63
CA GLY A 242 -7.55 -2.86 -12.48
C GLY A 242 -8.96 -2.63 -11.96
N PHE A 243 -9.98 -2.57 -12.83
CA PHE A 243 -11.38 -2.49 -12.40
C PHE A 243 -11.81 -3.76 -11.64
N THR A 244 -11.37 -4.92 -12.09
CA THR A 244 -11.66 -6.19 -11.41
C THR A 244 -11.01 -6.21 -10.03
N ALA A 245 -9.75 -5.79 -9.93
CA ALA A 245 -9.04 -5.68 -8.66
C ALA A 245 -9.68 -4.64 -7.72
N LEU A 246 -10.10 -3.48 -8.24
CA LEU A 246 -10.85 -2.46 -7.49
C LEU A 246 -12.14 -3.02 -6.91
N LEU A 247 -12.94 -3.75 -7.70
CA LEU A 247 -14.19 -4.35 -7.21
C LEU A 247 -13.93 -5.32 -6.05
N ILE A 248 -12.90 -6.17 -6.18
CA ILE A 248 -12.52 -7.13 -5.13
C ILE A 248 -12.05 -6.39 -3.87
N GLY A 249 -11.07 -5.50 -4.02
CA GLY A 249 -10.45 -4.78 -2.89
C GLY A 249 -11.47 -3.93 -2.12
N LEU A 250 -12.27 -3.12 -2.82
CA LEU A 250 -13.25 -2.25 -2.18
C LEU A 250 -14.37 -3.03 -1.48
N THR A 251 -14.70 -4.23 -1.96
CA THR A 251 -15.65 -5.10 -1.27
C THR A 251 -15.07 -5.63 0.04
N ILE A 252 -13.78 -5.97 0.07
CA ILE A 252 -13.08 -6.45 1.28
C ILE A 252 -13.00 -5.33 2.32
N GLU A 253 -12.72 -4.09 1.90
CA GLU A 253 -12.61 -2.95 2.80
C GLU A 253 -13.91 -2.59 3.53
N LEU A 254 -15.07 -2.88 2.94
CA LEU A 254 -16.35 -2.76 3.65
C LEU A 254 -16.36 -3.61 4.93
N GLY A 255 -15.72 -4.78 4.90
CA GLY A 255 -15.60 -5.68 6.05
C GLY A 255 -14.66 -5.13 7.13
N THR A 256 -13.52 -4.54 6.74
CA THR A 256 -12.49 -4.04 7.66
C THR A 256 -13.02 -3.01 8.67
N GLY A 257 -13.85 -2.07 8.21
CA GLY A 257 -14.45 -1.05 9.08
C GLY A 257 -15.33 -1.65 10.19
N SER A 258 -15.98 -2.78 9.94
CA SER A 258 -16.80 -3.46 10.95
C SER A 258 -15.96 -4.11 12.06
N VAL A 259 -14.83 -4.73 11.71
CA VAL A 259 -13.90 -5.34 12.68
C VAL A 259 -13.26 -4.26 13.56
N LEU A 260 -12.82 -3.16 12.96
CA LEU A 260 -12.25 -2.01 13.69
C LEU A 260 -13.22 -1.44 14.73
N SER A 261 -14.52 -1.37 14.42
CA SER A 261 -15.52 -0.86 15.37
C SER A 261 -15.64 -1.74 16.63
N THR A 262 -15.48 -3.05 16.48
CA THR A 262 -15.53 -4.01 17.59
C THR A 262 -14.31 -3.84 18.49
N LEU A 263 -13.12 -3.72 17.90
CA LEU A 263 -11.85 -3.45 18.58
C LEU A 263 -11.89 -2.23 19.49
N LEU A 264 -12.31 -1.08 18.94
CA LEU A 264 -12.29 0.19 19.67
C LEU A 264 -13.33 0.27 20.80
N SER A 265 -14.34 -0.61 20.81
CA SER A 265 -15.40 -0.61 21.82
C SER A 265 -15.06 -1.37 23.11
N GLY A 266 -14.06 -2.27 23.07
CA GLY A 266 -13.78 -3.22 24.15
C GLY A 266 -12.53 -2.96 24.99
N GLU A 267 -11.67 -2.01 24.61
CA GLU A 267 -10.31 -1.94 25.14
C GLU A 267 -10.07 -0.82 26.16
N LYS A 268 -9.24 -1.12 27.18
CA LYS A 268 -8.78 -0.15 28.19
C LYS A 268 -7.59 0.70 27.72
N ARG A 269 -6.98 0.39 26.56
CA ARG A 269 -5.73 1.00 26.02
C ARG A 269 -5.96 1.79 24.71
N VAL A 270 -7.09 2.47 24.62
CA VAL A 270 -7.56 3.13 23.38
C VAL A 270 -6.56 4.14 22.82
N ALA A 271 -5.84 4.88 23.67
CA ALA A 271 -4.96 5.96 23.21
C ALA A 271 -3.68 5.47 22.52
N GLU A 272 -2.99 4.47 23.10
CA GLU A 272 -1.74 3.93 22.55
C GLU A 272 -2.03 3.18 21.23
N ILE A 273 -3.11 2.39 21.22
CA ILE A 273 -3.53 1.62 20.04
C ILE A 273 -4.00 2.56 18.92
N ALA A 274 -4.76 3.62 19.23
CA ALA A 274 -5.17 4.60 18.22
C ALA A 274 -3.98 5.33 17.57
N LEU A 275 -2.88 5.57 18.30
CA LEU A 275 -1.67 6.19 17.74
C LEU A 275 -0.89 5.22 16.84
N MET A 276 -0.82 3.94 17.22
CA MET A 276 -0.06 2.93 16.51
C MET A 276 -0.81 2.37 15.29
N TYR A 277 -2.13 2.29 15.38
CA TYR A 277 -2.96 1.58 14.41
C TYR A 277 -2.74 2.01 12.95
N PRO A 278 -2.78 3.31 12.57
CA PRO A 278 -2.53 3.71 11.18
C PRO A 278 -1.12 3.36 10.69
N VAL A 279 -0.14 3.44 11.59
CA VAL A 279 1.27 3.12 11.26
C VAL A 279 1.43 1.62 11.07
N MET A 280 0.80 0.81 11.91
CA MET A 280 0.87 -0.65 11.84
C MET A 280 0.19 -1.19 10.58
N LEU A 281 -1.01 -0.70 10.24
CA LEU A 281 -1.67 -1.01 8.97
C LEU A 281 -0.75 -0.72 7.77
N SER A 282 -0.23 0.51 7.71
CA SER A 282 0.68 0.94 6.65
C SER A 282 1.99 0.15 6.60
N THR A 283 2.45 -0.36 7.74
CA THR A 283 3.69 -1.14 7.82
C THR A 283 3.47 -2.57 7.35
N LEU A 284 2.36 -3.22 7.72
CA LEU A 284 2.04 -4.52 7.14
C LEU A 284 1.83 -4.41 5.62
N GLY A 285 0.99 -3.47 5.19
CA GLY A 285 0.72 -3.25 3.76
C GLY A 285 1.99 -2.89 2.97
N GLY A 286 2.83 -2.03 3.54
CA GLY A 286 4.14 -1.71 2.96
C GLY A 286 5.04 -2.93 2.82
N SER A 287 5.20 -3.73 3.88
CA SER A 287 6.02 -4.95 3.85
C SER A 287 5.49 -5.99 2.84
N ALA A 288 4.18 -6.19 2.80
CA ALA A 288 3.53 -7.12 1.90
C ALA A 288 3.66 -6.66 0.44
N SER A 289 3.43 -5.37 0.15
CA SER A 289 3.65 -4.80 -1.19
C SER A 289 5.10 -4.83 -1.65
N ILE A 290 6.09 -4.68 -0.75
CA ILE A 290 7.51 -4.84 -1.10
C ILE A 290 7.75 -6.25 -1.69
N ILE A 291 7.30 -7.30 -0.99
CA ILE A 291 7.42 -8.67 -1.51
C ILE A 291 6.59 -8.85 -2.78
N GLY A 292 5.35 -8.35 -2.80
CA GLY A 292 4.47 -8.41 -3.95
C GLY A 292 5.10 -7.84 -5.21
N SER A 293 5.58 -6.60 -5.15
CA SER A 293 6.18 -5.89 -6.28
C SER A 293 7.45 -6.59 -6.77
N MET A 294 8.32 -7.06 -5.87
CA MET A 294 9.50 -7.83 -6.30
C MET A 294 9.11 -9.14 -6.99
N VAL A 295 8.06 -9.81 -6.53
CA VAL A 295 7.57 -11.05 -7.16
C VAL A 295 7.01 -10.75 -8.55
N THR A 296 6.15 -9.76 -8.69
CA THR A 296 5.53 -9.42 -9.97
C THR A 296 6.55 -8.90 -10.98
N THR A 297 7.49 -8.05 -10.55
CA THR A 297 8.62 -7.61 -11.38
C THR A 297 9.47 -8.79 -11.85
N ARG A 298 9.88 -9.70 -10.96
CA ARG A 298 10.70 -10.87 -11.34
C ARG A 298 9.94 -11.84 -12.25
N ILE A 299 8.63 -11.98 -12.10
CA ILE A 299 7.79 -12.73 -13.05
C ILE A 299 7.85 -12.06 -14.43
N ALA A 300 7.67 -10.74 -14.49
CA ALA A 300 7.65 -9.99 -15.74
C ALA A 300 9.01 -10.02 -16.48
N ILE A 301 10.12 -10.01 -15.75
CA ILE A 301 11.48 -10.14 -16.31
C ILE A 301 11.80 -11.60 -16.72
N GLY A 302 11.04 -12.58 -16.21
CA GLY A 302 11.26 -14.01 -16.46
C GLY A 302 12.25 -14.68 -15.49
N GLU A 303 12.52 -14.04 -14.34
CA GLU A 303 13.41 -14.55 -13.29
C GLU A 303 12.68 -15.33 -12.17
N PHE A 304 11.35 -15.38 -12.21
CA PHE A 304 10.54 -16.09 -11.21
C PHE A 304 9.60 -17.12 -11.85
N ASP A 305 9.88 -18.39 -11.61
CA ASP A 305 9.21 -19.54 -12.22
C ASP A 305 8.44 -20.42 -11.21
N PHE A 306 8.20 -19.92 -10.00
CA PHE A 306 7.59 -20.68 -8.89
C PHE A 306 8.35 -21.98 -8.51
N SER A 307 9.63 -22.11 -8.88
CA SER A 307 10.47 -23.23 -8.45
C SER A 307 10.98 -23.04 -7.01
N PRO A 308 11.44 -24.12 -6.34
CA PRO A 308 12.05 -24.02 -5.02
C PRO A 308 13.23 -23.02 -4.94
N GLN A 309 13.98 -22.85 -6.02
CA GLN A 309 15.09 -21.90 -6.08
C GLN A 309 14.59 -20.45 -6.07
N SER A 310 13.54 -20.16 -6.84
CA SER A 310 12.88 -18.86 -6.84
C SER A 310 12.30 -18.50 -5.47
N PHE A 311 11.72 -19.48 -4.76
CA PHE A 311 11.29 -19.30 -3.36
C PHE A 311 12.45 -19.04 -2.39
N LYS A 312 13.61 -19.67 -2.59
CA LYS A 312 14.81 -19.40 -1.79
C LYS A 312 15.26 -17.94 -1.93
N ASN A 313 15.22 -17.38 -3.13
CA ASN A 313 15.57 -15.98 -3.37
C ASN A 313 14.56 -15.01 -2.71
N ILE A 314 13.26 -15.34 -2.72
CA ILE A 314 12.27 -14.57 -1.95
C ILE A 314 12.55 -14.64 -0.45
N LEU A 315 12.91 -15.81 0.07
CA LEU A 315 13.16 -15.99 1.50
C LEU A 315 14.29 -15.07 2.00
N GLN A 316 15.35 -14.89 1.22
CA GLN A 316 16.42 -13.94 1.55
C GLN A 316 15.90 -12.49 1.63
N ASN A 317 15.03 -12.11 0.68
CA ASN A 317 14.39 -10.80 0.70
C ASN A 317 13.49 -10.62 1.93
N ILE A 318 12.73 -11.66 2.29
CA ILE A 318 11.88 -11.68 3.49
C ILE A 318 12.73 -11.51 4.74
N ILE A 319 13.87 -12.20 4.86
CA ILE A 319 14.77 -12.05 6.01
C ILE A 319 15.27 -10.60 6.12
N GLY A 320 15.72 -10.01 5.02
CA GLY A 320 16.16 -8.61 4.99
C GLY A 320 15.06 -7.64 5.42
N LEU A 321 13.85 -7.82 4.90
CA LEU A 321 12.67 -7.05 5.26
C LEU A 321 12.30 -7.21 6.74
N GLN A 322 12.32 -8.42 7.29
CA GLN A 322 11.99 -8.65 8.70
C GLN A 322 13.03 -8.05 9.66
N ILE A 323 14.32 -8.06 9.29
CA ILE A 323 15.36 -7.32 10.03
C ILE A 323 15.00 -5.84 10.08
N ALA A 324 14.64 -5.25 8.94
CA ALA A 324 14.19 -3.85 8.89
C ALA A 324 12.93 -3.60 9.74
N SER A 325 11.95 -4.50 9.70
CA SER A 325 10.74 -4.44 10.52
C SER A 325 11.06 -4.43 12.02
N VAL A 326 12.00 -5.25 12.51
CA VAL A 326 12.39 -5.25 13.93
C VAL A 326 12.87 -3.86 14.36
N PHE A 327 13.80 -3.26 13.59
CA PHE A 327 14.31 -1.93 13.91
C PHE A 327 13.21 -0.85 13.83
N PHE A 328 12.35 -0.93 12.82
CA PHE A 328 11.23 -0.02 12.66
C PHE A 328 10.29 -0.05 13.86
N HIS A 329 9.83 -1.23 14.29
CA HIS A 329 8.90 -1.36 15.41
C HIS A 329 9.54 -0.95 16.75
N ALA A 330 10.86 -1.12 16.91
CA ALA A 330 11.59 -0.61 18.06
C ALA A 330 11.61 0.93 18.09
N ILE A 331 11.76 1.59 16.94
CA ILE A 331 11.68 3.05 16.85
C ILE A 331 10.24 3.52 17.11
N LEU A 332 9.25 2.85 16.50
CA LEU A 332 7.84 3.17 16.67
C LEU A 332 7.43 3.10 18.15
N SER A 333 7.84 2.07 18.89
CA SER A 333 7.51 1.92 20.31
C SER A 333 8.11 3.04 21.17
N VAL A 334 9.33 3.49 20.86
CA VAL A 334 9.95 4.64 21.53
C VAL A 334 9.14 5.91 21.24
N ILE A 335 8.83 6.20 19.99
CA ILE A 335 8.05 7.38 19.58
C ILE A 335 6.68 7.40 20.27
N VAL A 336 5.95 6.29 20.24
CA VAL A 336 4.62 6.19 20.85
C VAL A 336 4.71 6.37 22.36
N SER A 337 5.72 5.77 23.01
CA SER A 337 5.91 5.95 24.46
C SER A 337 6.20 7.40 24.84
N LEU A 338 6.94 8.14 24.01
CA LEU A 338 7.24 9.57 24.20
C LEU A 338 5.95 10.41 24.10
N ILE A 339 5.11 10.14 23.09
CA ILE A 339 3.87 10.87 22.85
C ILE A 339 2.82 10.56 23.93
N ALA A 340 2.67 9.28 24.29
CA ALA A 340 1.69 8.84 25.28
C ALA A 340 2.16 9.02 26.74
N GLY A 341 3.42 9.40 26.97
CA GLY A 341 4.00 9.51 28.30
C GLY A 341 4.18 8.17 29.03
N SER A 342 4.25 7.05 28.30
CA SER A 342 4.22 5.67 28.82
C SER A 342 5.57 4.95 28.73
N PHE A 343 6.67 5.63 29.08
CA PHE A 343 8.06 5.13 28.96
C PHE A 343 8.32 3.74 29.56
N TYR A 344 7.68 3.40 30.68
CA TYR A 344 7.84 2.11 31.34
C TYR A 344 7.26 0.93 30.53
N ARG A 345 6.55 1.20 29.42
CA ARG A 345 5.90 0.20 28.56
C ARG A 345 6.56 0.02 27.21
N ILE A 346 7.69 0.67 26.91
CA ILE A 346 8.35 0.60 25.57
C ILE A 346 8.50 -0.85 25.09
N PHE A 347 8.96 -1.76 25.95
CA PHE A 347 9.12 -3.17 25.59
C PHE A 347 7.77 -3.85 25.26
N MET A 348 6.73 -3.58 26.04
CA MET A 348 5.39 -4.11 25.78
C MET A 348 4.81 -3.57 24.47
N LEU A 349 4.99 -2.27 24.18
CA LEU A 349 4.56 -1.64 22.92
C LEU A 349 5.33 -2.22 21.73
N PHE A 350 6.62 -2.49 21.87
CA PHE A 350 7.42 -3.17 20.85
C PHE A 350 6.89 -4.58 20.57
N MET A 351 6.71 -5.39 21.62
CA MET A 351 6.21 -6.76 21.47
C MET A 351 4.80 -6.78 20.85
N PHE A 352 3.92 -5.89 21.31
CA PHE A 352 2.59 -5.70 20.75
C PHE A 352 2.63 -5.40 19.25
N ALA A 353 3.42 -4.41 18.84
CA ALA A 353 3.50 -3.99 17.45
C ALA A 353 4.13 -5.07 16.56
N TYR A 354 5.26 -5.61 16.99
CA TYR A 354 6.03 -6.56 16.20
C TYR A 354 5.34 -7.93 16.10
N ILE A 355 4.71 -8.44 17.17
CA ILE A 355 3.95 -9.69 17.09
C ILE A 355 2.74 -9.53 16.15
N SER A 356 2.01 -8.41 16.24
CA SER A 356 0.88 -8.14 15.33
C SER A 356 1.34 -8.14 13.88
N HIS A 357 2.44 -7.43 13.58
CA HIS A 357 3.04 -7.39 12.25
C HIS A 357 3.47 -8.78 11.74
N VAL A 358 4.16 -9.58 12.57
CA VAL A 358 4.63 -10.90 12.16
C VAL A 358 3.46 -11.85 11.89
N LEU A 359 2.42 -11.82 12.74
CA LEU A 359 1.21 -12.61 12.53
C LEU A 359 0.54 -12.24 11.20
N GLY A 360 0.34 -10.95 10.96
CA GLY A 360 -0.22 -10.46 9.70
C GLY A 360 0.64 -10.84 8.51
N PHE A 361 1.95 -10.66 8.60
CA PHE A 361 2.88 -10.90 7.51
C PHE A 361 2.93 -12.38 7.10
N ILE A 362 2.90 -13.31 8.07
CA ILE A 362 2.83 -14.75 7.79
C ILE A 362 1.57 -15.11 6.99
N ILE A 363 0.45 -14.45 7.27
CA ILE A 363 -0.82 -14.65 6.54
C ILE A 363 -0.75 -14.02 5.14
N MET A 364 -0.13 -12.84 5.00
CA MET A 364 -0.08 -12.11 3.73
C MET A 364 0.81 -12.78 2.68
N ILE A 365 1.93 -13.42 3.05
CA ILE A 365 2.85 -14.03 2.09
C ILE A 365 2.18 -15.08 1.17
N PRO A 366 1.44 -16.08 1.69
CA PRO A 366 0.68 -16.99 0.84
C PRO A 366 -0.33 -16.30 -0.07
N ILE A 367 -0.98 -15.24 0.40
CA ILE A 367 -2.00 -14.49 -0.37
C ILE A 367 -1.36 -13.78 -1.57
N ILE A 368 -0.21 -13.12 -1.35
CA ILE A 368 0.58 -12.48 -2.42
C ILE A 368 0.97 -13.52 -3.48
N LEU A 369 1.58 -14.62 -3.06
CA LEU A 369 2.07 -15.66 -3.96
C LEU A 369 0.94 -16.34 -4.73
N LEU A 370 -0.20 -16.61 -4.07
CA LEU A 370 -1.37 -17.19 -4.70
C LEU A 370 -2.00 -16.22 -5.71
N THR A 371 -2.08 -14.94 -5.38
CA THR A 371 -2.61 -13.90 -6.28
C THR A 371 -1.72 -13.77 -7.52
N ALA A 372 -0.40 -13.72 -7.33
CA ALA A 372 0.57 -13.69 -8.43
C ALA A 372 0.47 -14.96 -9.31
N TYR A 373 0.36 -16.13 -8.70
CA TYR A 373 0.23 -17.39 -9.44
C TYR A 373 -1.05 -17.46 -10.27
N GLU A 374 -2.21 -17.15 -9.67
CA GLU A 374 -3.51 -17.24 -10.34
C GLU A 374 -3.69 -16.20 -11.45
N THR A 375 -3.08 -15.02 -11.30
CA THR A 375 -3.10 -13.97 -12.33
C THR A 375 -2.26 -14.36 -13.53
N VAL A 376 -1.02 -14.81 -13.32
CA VAL A 376 -0.15 -15.34 -14.38
C VAL A 376 -0.80 -16.52 -15.11
N LYS A 377 -1.36 -17.48 -14.37
CA LYS A 377 -2.05 -18.64 -14.93
C LYS A 377 -3.21 -18.26 -15.86
N ARG A 378 -3.86 -17.12 -15.61
CA ARG A 378 -4.97 -16.58 -16.43
C ARG A 378 -4.51 -15.66 -17.55
N GLY A 379 -3.20 -15.45 -17.71
CA GLY A 379 -2.64 -14.52 -18.69
C GLY A 379 -2.94 -13.05 -18.38
N LEU A 380 -3.20 -12.74 -17.11
CA LEU A 380 -3.43 -11.38 -16.62
C LEU A 380 -2.12 -10.82 -16.07
N ASP A 381 -2.00 -9.49 -16.02
CA ASP A 381 -0.81 -8.86 -15.44
C ASP A 381 -0.89 -8.85 -13.91
N PRO A 382 0.01 -9.55 -13.20
CA PRO A 382 0.00 -9.60 -11.74
C PRO A 382 0.16 -8.23 -11.07
N ASP A 383 0.78 -7.23 -11.71
CA ASP A 383 0.90 -5.86 -11.17
C ASP A 383 -0.47 -5.19 -10.96
N ASN A 384 -1.47 -5.56 -11.75
CA ASN A 384 -2.83 -5.02 -11.65
C ASN A 384 -3.65 -5.66 -10.52
N PHE A 385 -3.15 -6.70 -9.85
CA PHE A 385 -3.91 -7.48 -8.89
C PHE A 385 -3.22 -7.67 -7.54
N VAL A 386 -1.90 -7.91 -7.52
CA VAL A 386 -1.18 -8.28 -6.28
C VAL A 386 -1.27 -7.15 -5.26
N ASN A 387 -0.69 -5.98 -5.50
CA ASN A 387 -0.75 -4.84 -4.57
C ASN A 387 -2.18 -4.36 -4.28
N PRO A 388 -3.09 -4.28 -5.26
CA PRO A 388 -4.51 -3.98 -5.03
C PRO A 388 -5.23 -4.86 -4.03
N ILE A 389 -5.13 -6.18 -4.22
CA ILE A 389 -5.80 -7.17 -3.36
C ILE A 389 -5.08 -7.24 -2.02
N GLU A 390 -3.75 -7.17 -2.04
CA GLU A 390 -2.89 -7.14 -0.87
C GLU A 390 -3.26 -5.98 0.05
N SER A 391 -3.32 -4.73 -0.45
CA SER A 391 -3.64 -3.56 0.38
C SER A 391 -4.93 -3.72 1.15
N SER A 392 -6.02 -4.14 0.48
CA SER A 392 -7.33 -4.28 1.13
C SER A 392 -7.38 -5.45 2.13
N ILE A 393 -6.68 -6.55 1.84
CA ILE A 393 -6.60 -7.70 2.76
C ILE A 393 -5.65 -7.42 3.93
N ALA A 394 -4.54 -6.74 3.70
CA ALA A 394 -3.56 -6.38 4.72
C ALA A 394 -4.21 -5.55 5.82
N ASP A 395 -5.03 -4.56 5.46
CA ASP A 395 -5.73 -3.76 6.45
C ASP A 395 -6.66 -4.61 7.33
N PHE A 396 -7.38 -5.56 6.72
CA PHE A 396 -8.24 -6.51 7.44
C PHE A 396 -7.43 -7.43 8.37
N VAL A 397 -6.37 -8.02 7.84
CA VAL A 397 -5.51 -8.98 8.54
C VAL A 397 -4.74 -8.33 9.68
N GLU A 398 -4.21 -7.13 9.49
CA GLU A 398 -3.49 -6.40 10.53
C GLU A 398 -4.46 -5.95 11.63
N THR A 399 -5.64 -5.45 11.26
CA THR A 399 -6.69 -5.12 12.22
C THR A 399 -7.03 -6.33 13.11
N PHE A 400 -7.21 -7.50 12.51
CA PHE A 400 -7.44 -8.73 13.25
C PHE A 400 -6.23 -9.16 14.10
N SER A 401 -5.01 -9.01 13.58
CA SER A 401 -3.78 -9.35 14.30
C SER A 401 -3.60 -8.48 15.54
N ILE A 402 -3.83 -7.17 15.41
CA ILE A 402 -3.85 -6.20 16.52
C ILE A 402 -4.87 -6.63 17.58
N ALA A 403 -6.09 -7.01 17.17
CA ALA A 403 -7.14 -7.48 18.07
C ALA A 403 -6.74 -8.72 18.86
N LEU A 404 -6.16 -9.69 18.18
CA LEU A 404 -5.77 -10.94 18.80
C LEU A 404 -4.66 -10.70 19.83
N VAL A 405 -3.67 -9.88 19.46
CA VAL A 405 -2.52 -9.59 20.33
C VAL A 405 -2.93 -8.71 21.52
N SER A 406 -3.87 -7.77 21.35
CA SER A 406 -4.38 -6.94 22.46
C SER A 406 -5.16 -7.74 23.52
N MET A 407 -5.75 -8.88 23.13
CA MET A 407 -6.39 -9.80 24.09
C MET A 407 -5.36 -10.61 24.91
N ILE A 408 -4.13 -10.77 24.40
CA ILE A 408 -3.08 -11.59 25.01
C ILE A 408 -2.14 -10.75 25.88
N LEU A 409 -1.83 -9.51 25.48
CA LEU A 409 -0.87 -8.58 26.12
C LEU A 409 -1.57 -7.37 26.75
#